data_AF-A0A1F3XX74-F1
#
_entry.id   AF-A0A1F3XX74-F1
#
_cell.length_a   1.000
_cell.length_b   1.000
_cell.length_c   1.000
_cell.angle_alpha   90.00
_cell.angle_beta   90.00
_cell.angle_gamma   90.00
#
_symmetry.space_group_name_H-M   'P 1'
#
loop_
_entity.id
_entity.type
_entity.pdbx_description
1 polymer ?
#
loop_
_entity_poly.entity_id
_entity_poly.type
_entity_poly.pdbx_seq_one_letter_code
_entity_poly.pdbx_strand_id
1 'polypeptide(L)'
;MKVISMTLAITACCILSAAGCAKFRDSSSLSRLAVSDFIDPEVVNVEVKNYCPETGRTYKDLFVRNLSVHVVRGQLSLDSDKDGVPDFIEEKRGDELNISPYKADSNDDKIGDLLIYLSGIDRFQQSRLRCLDPANSDGSAIEFQDPGLAPSDPPQFLGLRNCEKEQLTHTDPLLFDSDGDGLPDYLELRCGLNARDPNDALLDTDGDGLSNYQECKRHTPIGESNRPQGLQKVEYKYVQEAKVAGGKKCFDFTVSNIPVLNGGSGNLIAFYLIEMDGLNKALLYTAFELLGPGSAGKTFVLEFGPSPEGRFTAK
;
A
#
# COMPACT_ATOMS: atom_id res chain seq x y z
N MET A 1 -33.92 44.49 -33.79
CA MET A 1 -33.76 45.87 -33.27
C MET A 1 -33.97 45.84 -31.76
N LYS A 2 -32.94 46.28 -31.01
CA LYS A 2 -32.87 46.71 -29.59
C LYS A 2 -33.30 45.77 -28.43
N VAL A 3 -32.22 45.33 -27.76
CA VAL A 3 -31.94 45.03 -26.34
C VAL A 3 -32.60 45.99 -25.32
N ILE A 4 -32.84 45.50 -24.09
CA ILE A 4 -32.64 46.10 -22.73
C ILE A 4 -33.14 45.03 -21.72
N SER A 5 -32.33 44.26 -20.97
CA SER A 5 -31.49 44.54 -19.79
C SER A 5 -32.22 45.17 -18.59
N MET A 6 -32.37 44.44 -17.49
CA MET A 6 -32.76 45.01 -16.20
C MET A 6 -31.96 44.38 -15.06
N THR A 7 -31.04 45.19 -14.53
CA THR A 7 -30.27 44.99 -13.31
C THR A 7 -30.96 45.80 -12.21
N LEU A 8 -31.07 45.28 -10.99
CA LEU A 8 -31.30 46.14 -9.82
C LEU A 8 -30.46 45.65 -8.62
N ALA A 9 -29.73 46.60 -8.08
CA ALA A 9 -28.76 46.50 -7.00
C ALA A 9 -29.42 46.38 -5.62
N ILE A 10 -28.70 45.79 -4.65
CA ILE A 10 -28.91 46.08 -3.23
C ILE A 10 -27.55 46.38 -2.60
N THR A 11 -27.49 47.60 -2.07
CA THR A 11 -26.39 48.27 -1.39
C THR A 11 -26.24 47.75 0.05
N ALA A 12 -24.98 47.68 0.51
CA ALA A 12 -24.59 47.32 1.87
C ALA A 12 -25.01 48.38 2.91
N CYS A 13 -25.35 47.91 4.12
CA CYS A 13 -25.25 48.68 5.35
C CYS A 13 -24.76 47.76 6.47
N CYS A 14 -23.58 48.05 7.01
CA CYS A 14 -23.05 47.48 8.25
C CYS A 14 -23.48 48.38 9.42
N ILE A 15 -23.79 47.79 10.59
CA ILE A 15 -23.24 48.16 11.91
C ILE A 15 -23.65 47.09 12.95
N LEU A 16 -22.60 46.51 13.57
CA LEU A 16 -22.42 45.84 14.86
C LEU A 16 -23.62 45.33 15.70
N SER A 17 -23.60 44.03 16.03
CA SER A 17 -23.39 43.54 17.40
C SER A 17 -23.15 42.01 17.41
N ALA A 18 -22.55 41.53 18.49
CA ALA A 18 -21.69 40.36 18.58
C ALA A 18 -22.39 38.98 18.68
N ALA A 19 -21.55 37.96 18.46
CA ALA A 19 -21.68 36.54 18.82
C ALA A 19 -22.52 35.62 17.92
N GLY A 20 -21.84 34.61 17.37
CA GLY A 20 -22.44 33.31 17.02
C GLY A 20 -22.66 33.05 15.52
N CYS A 21 -21.91 32.06 15.01
CA CYS A 21 -22.18 31.22 13.83
C CYS A 21 -22.54 31.91 12.49
N ALA A 22 -21.59 31.85 11.56
CA ALA A 22 -21.79 31.98 10.11
C ALA A 22 -20.53 31.40 9.41
N LYS A 23 -20.57 30.68 8.28
CA LYS A 23 -21.64 30.42 7.32
C LYS A 23 -21.16 29.35 6.33
N PHE A 24 -22.09 28.49 5.95
CA PHE A 24 -22.14 27.83 4.64
C PHE A 24 -22.36 28.89 3.54
N ARG A 25 -21.57 28.80 2.46
CA ARG A 25 -21.66 29.36 1.07
C ARG A 25 -20.20 29.48 0.58
N ASP A 26 -19.79 29.03 -0.60
CA ASP A 26 -20.44 29.15 -1.89
C ASP A 26 -19.78 28.16 -2.88
N SER A 27 -20.58 27.49 -3.67
CA SER A 27 -20.16 26.56 -4.72
C SER A 27 -19.93 27.32 -6.03
N SER A 28 -18.80 28.02 -6.15
CA SER A 28 -18.30 28.50 -7.45
C SER A 28 -16.87 29.02 -7.35
N SER A 29 -15.95 28.17 -6.92
CA SER A 29 -14.52 28.33 -7.21
C SER A 29 -13.81 26.99 -7.06
N LEU A 30 -14.24 25.98 -7.82
CA LEU A 30 -13.28 25.00 -8.35
C LEU A 30 -12.49 25.73 -9.44
N SER A 31 -11.74 26.75 -9.03
CA SER A 31 -10.61 27.24 -9.81
C SER A 31 -9.74 26.02 -10.02
N ARG A 32 -9.67 25.58 -11.29
CA ARG A 32 -8.70 24.60 -11.79
C ARG A 32 -7.46 24.65 -10.91
N LEU A 33 -7.30 23.66 -10.04
CA LEU A 33 -6.01 23.39 -9.42
C LEU A 33 -5.09 23.19 -10.61
N ALA A 34 -4.27 24.20 -10.85
CA ALA A 34 -3.30 24.16 -11.91
C ALA A 34 -2.46 22.90 -11.69
N VAL A 35 -2.24 22.17 -12.77
CA VAL A 35 -1.27 21.08 -12.86
C VAL A 35 0.14 21.72 -12.77
N SER A 36 0.44 22.28 -11.60
CA SER A 36 1.68 22.95 -11.18
C SER A 36 1.69 22.83 -9.65
N ASP A 37 2.50 22.02 -9.00
CA ASP A 37 3.87 21.63 -9.31
C ASP A 37 4.07 20.18 -8.88
N PHE A 38 4.69 19.36 -9.73
CA PHE A 38 5.20 18.06 -9.31
C PHE A 38 6.32 18.33 -8.28
N ILE A 39 6.00 18.28 -6.99
CA ILE A 39 7.02 18.24 -5.95
C ILE A 39 7.76 16.92 -6.16
N ASP A 40 9.07 16.99 -6.42
CA ASP A 40 9.89 15.77 -6.47
C ASP A 40 9.74 15.07 -5.11
N PRO A 41 9.28 13.82 -5.09
CA PRO A 41 9.05 13.12 -3.84
C PRO A 41 10.38 12.99 -3.11
N GLU A 42 10.35 13.18 -1.80
CA GLU A 42 11.48 12.75 -0.99
C GLU A 42 11.55 11.22 -1.03
N VAL A 43 12.76 10.69 -1.13
CA VAL A 43 12.96 9.24 -1.28
C VAL A 43 14.00 8.73 -0.29
N VAL A 44 13.94 7.43 -0.02
CA VAL A 44 14.96 6.68 0.70
C VAL A 44 15.46 5.54 -0.17
N ASN A 45 16.62 5.00 0.19
CA ASN A 45 17.11 3.74 -0.33
C ASN A 45 17.18 2.73 0.81
N VAL A 46 16.95 1.47 0.50
CA VAL A 46 17.18 0.35 1.41
C VAL A 46 18.16 -0.61 0.77
N GLU A 47 19.17 -1.01 1.54
CA GLU A 47 20.08 -2.08 1.18
C GLU A 47 19.86 -3.27 2.10
N VAL A 48 19.48 -4.41 1.54
CA VAL A 48 19.41 -5.67 2.27
C VAL A 48 20.73 -6.41 2.06
N LYS A 49 21.47 -6.64 3.15
CA LYS A 49 22.77 -7.30 3.12
C LYS A 49 22.72 -8.70 3.70
N ASN A 50 23.54 -9.57 3.11
CA ASN A 50 23.87 -10.91 3.58
C ASN A 50 22.67 -11.87 3.64
N TYR A 51 21.63 -11.63 2.84
CA TYR A 51 20.50 -12.54 2.79
C TYR A 51 20.92 -13.88 2.17
N CYS A 52 20.66 -14.97 2.89
CA CYS A 52 20.85 -16.33 2.40
C CYS A 52 19.56 -17.11 2.65
N PRO A 53 18.98 -17.78 1.64
CA PRO A 53 17.82 -18.63 1.84
C PRO A 53 18.07 -19.72 2.89
N GLU A 54 17.00 -20.17 3.56
CA GLU A 54 17.10 -21.28 4.49
C GLU A 54 17.63 -22.56 3.81
N THR A 55 18.21 -23.46 4.61
CA THR A 55 18.79 -24.70 4.08
C THR A 55 17.75 -25.52 3.31
N GLY A 56 18.07 -25.87 2.07
CA GLY A 56 17.15 -26.64 1.20
C GLY A 56 16.17 -25.78 0.41
N ARG A 57 16.30 -24.44 0.48
CA ARG A 57 15.46 -23.50 -0.26
C ARG A 57 16.25 -22.66 -1.24
N THR A 58 15.52 -22.00 -2.14
CA THR A 58 16.06 -21.09 -3.13
C THR A 58 15.28 -19.78 -3.14
N TYR A 59 15.98 -18.67 -3.36
CA TYR A 59 15.35 -17.37 -3.56
C TYR A 59 14.51 -17.35 -4.84
N LYS A 60 13.28 -16.82 -4.75
CA LYS A 60 12.37 -16.62 -5.87
C LYS A 60 12.23 -15.13 -6.21
N ASP A 61 11.72 -14.33 -5.28
CA ASP A 61 11.60 -12.89 -5.46
C ASP A 61 11.54 -12.09 -4.15
N LEU A 62 11.75 -10.77 -4.22
CA LEU A 62 11.61 -9.80 -3.15
C LEU A 62 10.75 -8.62 -3.64
N PHE A 63 9.68 -8.31 -2.92
CA PHE A 63 8.90 -7.09 -3.08
C PHE A 63 9.11 -6.18 -1.88
N VAL A 64 9.22 -4.88 -2.14
CA VAL A 64 9.32 -3.85 -1.11
C VAL A 64 8.22 -2.83 -1.33
N ARG A 65 7.56 -2.42 -0.25
CA ARG A 65 6.52 -1.38 -0.29
C ARG A 65 6.69 -0.43 0.87
N ASN A 66 6.42 0.84 0.64
CA ASN A 66 6.14 1.76 1.74
C ASN A 66 4.63 1.72 1.94
N LEU A 67 4.17 1.11 3.04
CA LEU A 67 2.74 0.98 3.30
C LEU A 67 2.11 2.28 3.80
N SER A 68 2.91 3.29 4.16
CA SER A 68 2.39 4.59 4.63
C SER A 68 2.02 5.55 3.50
N VAL A 69 2.35 5.23 2.25
CA VAL A 69 2.14 6.14 1.11
C VAL A 69 1.55 5.38 -0.07
N HIS A 70 0.68 6.04 -0.80
CA HIS A 70 0.11 5.52 -2.04
C HIS A 70 0.39 6.47 -3.19
N VAL A 71 0.70 5.94 -4.37
CA VAL A 71 0.85 6.76 -5.59
C VAL A 71 -0.51 6.85 -6.28
N VAL A 72 -1.00 8.08 -6.49
CA VAL A 72 -2.25 8.33 -7.22
C VAL A 72 -1.99 9.47 -8.21
N ARG A 73 -2.13 9.21 -9.52
CA ARG A 73 -1.92 10.22 -10.57
C ARG A 73 -0.54 10.89 -10.50
N GLY A 74 0.48 10.10 -10.19
CA GLY A 74 1.85 10.57 -9.97
C GLY A 74 2.07 11.46 -8.75
N GLN A 75 1.12 11.53 -7.83
CA GLN A 75 1.25 12.22 -6.54
C GLN A 75 1.26 11.22 -5.39
N LEU A 76 1.98 11.56 -4.32
CA LEU A 76 1.94 10.78 -3.08
C LEU A 76 0.71 11.18 -2.27
N SER A 77 -0.04 10.17 -1.84
CA SER A 77 -1.07 10.28 -0.82
C SER A 77 -0.60 9.58 0.44
N LEU A 78 -1.06 10.07 1.59
CA LEU A 78 -0.92 9.37 2.86
C LEU A 78 -1.89 8.17 2.89
N ASP A 79 -1.42 7.11 3.54
CA ASP A 79 -2.18 5.92 3.97
C ASP A 79 -1.80 5.72 5.45
N SER A 80 -2.59 6.33 6.33
CA SER A 80 -2.25 6.55 7.74
C SER A 80 -2.29 5.26 8.54
N ASP A 81 -3.24 4.38 8.26
CA ASP A 81 -3.40 3.07 8.90
C ASP A 81 -2.79 1.91 8.11
N LYS A 82 -2.28 2.20 6.92
CA LYS A 82 -1.44 1.35 6.08
C LYS A 82 -2.22 0.20 5.48
N ASP A 83 -3.53 0.28 5.39
CA ASP A 83 -4.38 -0.83 4.95
C ASP A 83 -4.43 -0.97 3.42
N GLY A 84 -3.98 0.06 2.69
CA GLY A 84 -3.95 0.12 1.22
C GLY A 84 -5.02 1.02 0.61
N VAL A 85 -5.89 1.62 1.43
CA VAL A 85 -6.84 2.66 1.04
C VAL A 85 -6.25 4.02 1.45
N PRO A 86 -6.03 4.95 0.51
CA PRO A 86 -5.46 6.25 0.87
C PRO A 86 -6.44 7.11 1.70
N ASP A 87 -5.92 7.93 2.63
CA ASP A 87 -6.74 8.71 3.57
C ASP A 87 -7.85 9.53 2.87
N PHE A 88 -7.54 10.17 1.73
CA PHE A 88 -8.53 10.99 1.02
C PHE A 88 -9.69 10.18 0.44
N ILE A 89 -9.50 8.89 0.17
CA ILE A 89 -10.56 7.97 -0.26
C ILE A 89 -11.45 7.65 0.93
N GLU A 90 -10.86 7.36 2.08
CA GLU A 90 -11.59 7.02 3.30
C GLU A 90 -12.31 8.22 3.90
N GLU A 91 -11.73 9.42 3.88
CA GLU A 91 -12.43 10.65 4.24
C GLU A 91 -13.65 10.91 3.34
N LYS A 92 -13.57 10.48 2.08
CA LYS A 92 -14.65 10.67 1.10
C LYS A 92 -15.72 9.59 1.15
N ARG A 93 -15.35 8.33 1.42
CA ARG A 93 -16.23 7.16 1.35
C ARG A 93 -16.47 6.50 2.70
N GLY A 94 -15.84 6.97 3.77
CA GLY A 94 -15.86 6.37 5.10
C GLY A 94 -17.27 6.24 5.69
N ASP A 95 -18.12 7.25 5.53
CA ASP A 95 -19.51 7.16 5.98
C ASP A 95 -20.33 6.12 5.20
N GLU A 96 -20.06 5.93 3.91
CA GLU A 96 -20.76 4.98 3.02
C GLU A 96 -20.34 3.54 3.31
N LEU A 97 -19.03 3.34 3.41
CA LEU A 97 -18.40 2.04 3.52
C LEU A 97 -18.10 1.63 4.96
N ASN A 98 -18.18 2.53 5.93
CA ASN A 98 -17.73 2.30 7.32
C ASN A 98 -16.25 1.88 7.39
N ILE A 99 -15.40 2.68 6.72
CA ILE A 99 -13.92 2.60 6.73
C ILE A 99 -13.35 3.91 7.24
N SER A 100 -12.11 3.93 7.75
CA SER A 100 -11.54 5.12 8.40
C SER A 100 -10.01 5.13 8.33
N PRO A 101 -9.40 6.31 8.09
CA PRO A 101 -7.96 6.44 7.82
C PRO A 101 -7.05 6.20 9.03
N TYR A 102 -7.60 5.69 10.13
CA TYR A 102 -6.87 5.51 11.37
C TYR A 102 -6.85 4.05 11.81
N LYS A 103 -7.51 3.15 11.07
CA LYS A 103 -7.65 1.76 11.48
C LYS A 103 -7.99 0.85 10.30
N ALA A 104 -7.04 -0.03 9.98
CA ALA A 104 -7.12 -0.99 8.87
C ALA A 104 -8.30 -1.98 8.91
N ASP A 105 -8.98 -2.09 10.05
CA ASP A 105 -10.27 -2.78 10.22
C ASP A 105 -11.13 -1.87 11.12
N SER A 106 -11.90 -0.99 10.49
CA SER A 106 -12.57 0.10 11.19
C SER A 106 -13.62 -0.38 12.19
N ASN A 107 -14.25 -1.53 11.94
CA ASN A 107 -15.38 -2.03 12.72
C ASN A 107 -15.04 -3.23 13.63
N ASP A 108 -13.78 -3.68 13.64
CA ASP A 108 -13.25 -4.85 14.39
C ASP A 108 -13.93 -6.18 14.04
N ASP A 109 -14.43 -6.35 12.81
CA ASP A 109 -15.04 -7.60 12.36
C ASP A 109 -14.03 -8.60 11.74
N LYS A 110 -12.76 -8.19 11.68
CA LYS A 110 -11.59 -8.87 11.13
C LYS A 110 -11.61 -9.03 9.61
N ILE A 111 -12.40 -8.21 8.93
CA ILE A 111 -12.29 -7.96 7.49
C ILE A 111 -11.65 -6.58 7.32
N GLY A 112 -10.53 -6.53 6.61
CA GLY A 112 -9.82 -5.28 6.37
C GLY A 112 -10.60 -4.31 5.48
N ASP A 113 -10.42 -3.03 5.76
CA ASP A 113 -11.07 -1.91 5.07
C ASP A 113 -10.72 -1.87 3.58
N LEU A 114 -9.50 -2.27 3.19
CA LEU A 114 -9.11 -2.52 1.80
C LEU A 114 -10.10 -3.42 1.05
N LEU A 115 -10.50 -4.55 1.63
CA LEU A 115 -11.42 -5.47 0.96
C LEU A 115 -12.83 -4.93 0.89
N ILE A 116 -13.26 -4.20 1.92
CA ILE A 116 -14.53 -3.47 1.89
C ILE A 116 -14.53 -2.48 0.73
N TYR A 117 -13.46 -1.70 0.60
CA TYR A 117 -13.30 -0.70 -0.45
C TYR A 117 -13.29 -1.33 -1.84
N LEU A 118 -12.46 -2.36 -2.07
CA LEU A 118 -12.35 -3.05 -3.36
C LEU A 118 -13.66 -3.76 -3.75
N SER A 119 -14.37 -4.34 -2.79
CA SER A 119 -15.63 -5.04 -3.02
C SER A 119 -16.83 -4.09 -3.17
N GLY A 120 -16.67 -2.82 -2.79
CA GLY A 120 -17.76 -1.83 -2.77
C GLY A 120 -18.89 -2.20 -1.80
N ILE A 121 -18.57 -2.93 -0.73
CA ILE A 121 -19.55 -3.38 0.27
C ILE A 121 -19.91 -2.19 1.15
N ASP A 122 -21.19 -1.83 1.19
CA ASP A 122 -21.65 -0.74 2.03
C ASP A 122 -21.73 -1.12 3.52
N ARG A 123 -21.80 -0.12 4.39
CA ARG A 123 -21.87 -0.30 5.85
C ARG A 123 -23.02 -1.19 6.33
N PHE A 124 -24.13 -1.29 5.58
CA PHE A 124 -25.27 -2.12 5.96
C PHE A 124 -25.02 -3.58 5.57
N GLN A 125 -24.35 -3.81 4.44
CA GLN A 125 -23.96 -5.12 3.97
C GLN A 125 -22.88 -5.76 4.86
N GLN A 126 -21.96 -4.96 5.42
CA GLN A 126 -20.94 -5.42 6.38
C GLN A 126 -21.52 -6.19 7.58
N SER A 127 -22.75 -5.87 8.01
CA SER A 127 -23.40 -6.59 9.11
C SER A 127 -23.53 -8.11 8.88
N ARG A 128 -23.39 -8.56 7.64
CA ARG A 128 -23.45 -9.96 7.20
C ARG A 128 -22.07 -10.61 7.07
N LEU A 129 -20.99 -9.83 7.13
CA LEU A 129 -19.63 -10.33 7.10
C LEU A 129 -19.21 -10.78 8.50
N ARG A 130 -18.52 -11.91 8.57
CA ARG A 130 -17.94 -12.45 9.80
C ARG A 130 -16.69 -13.22 9.43
N CYS A 131 -15.54 -12.82 9.97
CA CYS A 131 -14.36 -13.65 9.85
C CYS A 131 -14.45 -14.88 10.78
N LEU A 132 -14.81 -16.03 10.22
CA LEU A 132 -14.97 -17.28 10.96
C LEU A 132 -13.64 -18.00 11.22
N ASP A 133 -12.68 -17.87 10.30
CA ASP A 133 -11.32 -18.37 10.44
C ASP A 133 -10.30 -17.22 10.25
N PRO A 134 -9.84 -16.59 11.34
CA PRO A 134 -8.83 -15.53 11.26
C PRO A 134 -7.40 -16.06 11.13
N ALA A 135 -7.22 -17.39 10.98
CA ALA A 135 -5.90 -18.00 10.92
C ALA A 135 -5.08 -17.51 9.72
N ASN A 136 -3.77 -17.65 9.87
CA ASN A 136 -2.77 -17.44 8.83
C ASN A 136 -2.20 -18.79 8.41
N SER A 137 -2.68 -19.36 7.29
CA SER A 137 -2.24 -20.70 6.86
C SER A 137 -1.11 -20.68 5.83
N ASP A 138 -0.89 -19.55 5.16
CA ASP A 138 -0.01 -19.39 4.00
C ASP A 138 1.06 -18.30 4.16
N GLY A 139 1.00 -17.51 5.24
CA GLY A 139 1.88 -16.38 5.50
C GLY A 139 1.29 -15.02 5.13
N SER A 140 0.10 -14.97 4.52
CA SER A 140 -0.52 -13.73 4.02
C SER A 140 -1.16 -12.89 5.10
N ALA A 141 -1.59 -13.47 6.23
CA ALA A 141 -2.22 -12.71 7.31
C ALA A 141 -1.16 -12.00 8.18
N ILE A 142 -0.69 -10.88 7.66
CA ILE A 142 0.44 -10.12 8.18
C ILE A 142 -0.02 -9.18 9.30
N GLU A 143 0.75 -9.16 10.39
CA GLU A 143 0.49 -8.31 11.55
C GLU A 143 1.76 -7.52 11.89
N PHE A 144 1.60 -6.22 12.13
CA PHE A 144 2.69 -5.31 12.51
C PHE A 144 2.43 -4.73 13.91
N GLN A 145 3.35 -5.01 14.83
CA GLN A 145 3.35 -4.36 16.14
C GLN A 145 4.13 -3.06 16.05
N ASP A 146 3.44 -1.93 16.14
CA ASP A 146 4.08 -0.61 16.14
C ASP A 146 4.90 -0.42 17.43
N PRO A 147 6.22 -0.22 17.34
CA PRO A 147 7.07 -0.02 18.52
C PRO A 147 6.82 1.31 19.24
N GLY A 148 6.13 2.26 18.59
CA GLY A 148 5.68 3.51 19.21
C GLY A 148 4.41 3.37 20.05
N LEU A 149 3.69 2.25 19.93
CA LEU A 149 2.50 1.94 20.72
C LEU A 149 2.83 1.12 21.96
N ALA A 150 1.91 1.06 22.92
CA ALA A 150 2.10 0.24 24.10
C ALA A 150 2.09 -1.24 23.70
N PRO A 151 2.85 -2.14 24.37
CA PRO A 151 2.80 -3.58 24.07
C PRO A 151 1.43 -4.24 24.27
N SER A 152 0.50 -3.56 24.94
CA SER A 152 -0.88 -3.99 25.11
C SER A 152 -1.78 -3.61 23.93
N ASP A 153 -1.35 -2.68 23.09
CA ASP A 153 -2.11 -2.26 21.92
C ASP A 153 -2.04 -3.37 20.86
N PRO A 154 -3.17 -3.75 20.24
CA PRO A 154 -3.20 -4.83 19.28
C PRO A 154 -2.33 -4.49 18.06
N PRO A 155 -1.70 -5.49 17.43
CA PRO A 155 -0.97 -5.25 16.20
C PRO A 155 -1.90 -4.79 15.07
N GLN A 156 -1.38 -3.97 14.18
CA GLN A 156 -2.08 -3.56 12.95
C GLN A 156 -2.13 -4.76 12.01
N PHE A 157 -3.32 -5.05 11.49
CA PHE A 157 -3.50 -6.09 10.49
C PHE A 157 -3.26 -5.51 9.09
N LEU A 158 -2.24 -6.01 8.39
CA LEU A 158 -1.75 -5.48 7.12
C LEU A 158 -1.59 -6.60 6.09
N GLY A 159 -2.54 -7.54 6.05
CA GLY A 159 -2.45 -8.73 5.22
C GLY A 159 -3.80 -9.25 4.75
N LEU A 160 -3.86 -10.56 4.47
CA LEU A 160 -5.04 -11.26 3.99
C LEU A 160 -5.25 -12.57 4.76
N ARG A 161 -6.33 -12.66 5.56
CA ARG A 161 -6.71 -13.82 6.39
C ARG A 161 -7.41 -14.91 5.57
N ASN A 162 -7.42 -16.14 6.10
CA ASN A 162 -8.18 -17.24 5.53
C ASN A 162 -9.66 -16.87 5.27
N CYS A 163 -10.34 -16.27 6.25
CA CYS A 163 -11.74 -15.89 6.10
C CYS A 163 -11.99 -14.88 4.98
N GLU A 164 -11.08 -13.93 4.79
CA GLU A 164 -11.13 -12.94 3.71
C GLU A 164 -10.92 -13.61 2.35
N LYS A 165 -9.98 -14.56 2.29
CA LYS A 165 -9.74 -15.39 1.11
C LYS A 165 -10.98 -16.18 0.71
N GLU A 166 -11.61 -16.85 1.66
CA GLU A 166 -12.79 -17.67 1.39
C GLU A 166 -14.02 -16.84 0.99
N GLN A 167 -14.26 -15.75 1.70
CA GLN A 167 -15.54 -15.03 1.63
C GLN A 167 -15.57 -13.93 0.57
N LEU A 168 -14.44 -13.25 0.31
CA LEU A 168 -14.41 -12.03 -0.48
C LEU A 168 -13.58 -12.17 -1.74
N THR A 169 -12.34 -12.64 -1.63
CA THR A 169 -11.47 -12.76 -2.82
C THR A 169 -11.69 -14.08 -3.56
N HIS A 170 -12.19 -15.10 -2.86
CA HIS A 170 -12.35 -16.48 -3.32
C HIS A 170 -11.03 -17.11 -3.79
N THR A 171 -9.93 -16.75 -3.12
CA THR A 171 -8.59 -17.33 -3.32
C THR A 171 -8.35 -18.50 -2.37
N ASP A 172 -7.25 -19.26 -2.54
CA ASP A 172 -6.97 -20.45 -1.74
C ASP A 172 -6.35 -20.04 -0.38
N PRO A 173 -6.97 -20.37 0.78
CA PRO A 173 -6.42 -20.07 2.09
C PRO A 173 -5.05 -20.70 2.39
N LEU A 174 -4.67 -21.74 1.65
CA LEU A 174 -3.43 -22.47 1.85
C LEU A 174 -2.28 -21.98 0.94
N LEU A 175 -2.56 -21.06 0.03
CA LEU A 175 -1.60 -20.51 -0.94
C LEU A 175 -1.56 -18.99 -0.83
N PHE A 176 -0.36 -18.42 -0.73
CA PHE A 176 -0.21 -16.96 -0.72
C PHE A 176 -0.31 -16.34 -2.12
N ASP A 177 -0.21 -17.16 -3.16
CA ASP A 177 -0.30 -16.83 -4.59
C ASP A 177 -1.18 -17.93 -5.20
N SER A 178 -2.45 -17.61 -5.40
CA SER A 178 -3.51 -18.59 -5.65
C SER A 178 -3.65 -18.98 -7.11
N ASP A 179 -3.28 -18.11 -8.04
CA ASP A 179 -3.28 -18.41 -9.47
C ASP A 179 -1.88 -18.77 -10.01
N GLY A 180 -0.83 -18.55 -9.22
CA GLY A 180 0.51 -19.03 -9.47
C GLY A 180 1.30 -18.20 -10.47
N ASP A 181 0.95 -16.92 -10.64
CA ASP A 181 1.65 -16.02 -11.55
C ASP A 181 2.93 -15.40 -10.96
N GLY A 182 3.15 -15.59 -9.66
CA GLY A 182 4.31 -15.14 -8.91
C GLY A 182 4.08 -13.90 -8.06
N LEU A 183 2.90 -13.26 -8.11
CA LEU A 183 2.49 -12.23 -7.17
C LEU A 183 1.71 -12.85 -6.00
N PRO A 184 2.01 -12.47 -4.75
CA PRO A 184 1.13 -12.80 -3.64
C PRO A 184 -0.26 -12.16 -3.79
N ASP A 185 -1.34 -12.89 -3.48
CA ASP A 185 -2.74 -12.46 -3.51
C ASP A 185 -2.91 -11.06 -2.90
N TYR A 186 -2.28 -10.84 -1.74
CA TYR A 186 -2.38 -9.58 -1.03
C TYR A 186 -1.73 -8.40 -1.77
N LEU A 187 -0.63 -8.66 -2.48
CA LEU A 187 0.03 -7.64 -3.30
C LEU A 187 -0.76 -7.36 -4.58
N GLU A 188 -1.39 -8.37 -5.16
CA GLU A 188 -2.27 -8.20 -6.32
C GLU A 188 -3.45 -7.29 -6.00
N LEU A 189 -4.14 -7.52 -4.88
CA LEU A 189 -5.24 -6.66 -4.41
C LEU A 189 -4.80 -5.20 -4.26
N ARG A 190 -3.61 -4.97 -3.68
CA ARG A 190 -3.03 -3.62 -3.54
C ARG A 190 -2.60 -2.99 -4.86
N CYS A 191 -2.32 -3.80 -5.87
CA CYS A 191 -1.99 -3.33 -7.22
C CYS A 191 -3.23 -3.17 -8.11
N GLY A 192 -4.40 -3.61 -7.65
CA GLY A 192 -5.63 -3.60 -8.43
C GLY A 192 -5.73 -4.75 -9.44
N LEU A 193 -5.00 -5.85 -9.20
CA LEU A 193 -5.05 -7.09 -9.97
C LEU A 193 -6.02 -8.10 -9.36
N ASN A 194 -6.27 -9.18 -10.09
CA ASN A 194 -7.16 -10.26 -9.70
C ASN A 194 -6.35 -11.52 -9.41
N ALA A 195 -6.22 -11.86 -8.12
CA ALA A 195 -5.52 -13.03 -7.56
C ALA A 195 -6.06 -14.42 -7.94
N ARG A 196 -6.84 -14.48 -9.01
CA ARG A 196 -7.44 -15.68 -9.59
C ARG A 196 -7.27 -15.73 -11.11
N ASP A 197 -6.66 -14.71 -11.71
CA ASP A 197 -6.38 -14.65 -13.14
C ASP A 197 -4.87 -14.73 -13.39
N PRO A 198 -4.34 -15.93 -13.70
CA PRO A 198 -2.90 -16.17 -13.81
C PRO A 198 -2.23 -15.44 -14.99
N ASN A 199 -3.00 -14.69 -15.78
CA ASN A 199 -2.51 -13.98 -16.95
C ASN A 199 -2.38 -12.49 -16.71
N ASP A 200 -3.03 -11.92 -15.70
CA ASP A 200 -3.18 -10.47 -15.59
C ASP A 200 -1.86 -9.79 -15.20
N ALA A 201 -0.97 -10.43 -14.42
CA ALA A 201 0.36 -9.92 -14.12
C ALA A 201 1.28 -9.81 -15.35
N LEU A 202 0.98 -10.57 -16.42
CA LEU A 202 1.72 -10.53 -17.69
C LEU A 202 1.18 -9.50 -18.68
N LEU A 203 0.00 -8.94 -18.43
CA LEU A 203 -0.58 -7.89 -19.27
C LEU A 203 0.17 -6.57 -19.08
N ASP A 204 0.08 -5.72 -20.09
CA ASP A 204 0.55 -4.33 -20.09
C ASP A 204 -0.72 -3.48 -20.25
N THR A 205 -1.34 -3.13 -19.12
CA THR A 205 -2.71 -2.59 -19.10
C THR A 205 -2.80 -1.20 -19.72
N ASP A 206 -1.74 -0.40 -19.60
CA ASP A 206 -1.68 0.97 -20.10
C ASP A 206 -0.89 1.11 -21.42
N GLY A 207 -0.18 0.06 -21.85
CA GLY A 207 0.54 -0.01 -23.11
C GLY A 207 1.89 0.71 -23.09
N ASP A 208 2.50 0.90 -21.92
CA ASP A 208 3.77 1.61 -21.78
C ASP A 208 5.02 0.71 -21.95
N GLY A 209 4.80 -0.61 -22.02
CA GLY A 209 5.81 -1.64 -22.19
C GLY A 209 6.33 -2.27 -20.91
N LEU A 210 5.74 -1.96 -19.75
CA LEU A 210 5.89 -2.72 -18.51
C LEU A 210 4.69 -3.66 -18.35
N SER A 211 4.92 -4.84 -17.76
CA SER A 211 3.80 -5.68 -17.36
C SER A 211 3.28 -5.25 -15.99
N ASN A 212 2.03 -5.59 -15.70
CA ASN A 212 1.38 -5.37 -14.41
C ASN A 212 2.23 -5.90 -13.24
N TYR A 213 2.91 -7.07 -13.40
CA TYR A 213 3.89 -7.59 -12.45
C TYR A 213 5.01 -6.59 -12.15
N GLN A 214 5.59 -6.01 -13.20
CA GLN A 214 6.71 -5.09 -13.10
C GLN A 214 6.29 -3.79 -12.44
N GLU A 215 5.12 -3.27 -12.78
CA GLU A 215 4.55 -2.07 -12.15
C GLU A 215 4.23 -2.32 -10.68
N CYS A 216 3.59 -3.45 -10.38
CA CYS A 216 3.29 -3.86 -9.01
C CYS A 216 4.57 -3.97 -8.16
N LYS A 217 5.65 -4.53 -8.73
CA LYS A 217 6.97 -4.60 -8.09
C LYS A 217 7.64 -3.24 -7.91
N ARG A 218 7.48 -2.34 -8.88
CA ARG A 218 8.00 -0.96 -8.84
C ARG A 218 7.12 0.00 -8.05
N HIS A 219 6.00 -0.48 -7.52
CA HIS A 219 5.02 0.30 -6.79
C HIS A 219 4.45 1.46 -7.62
N THR A 220 4.14 1.18 -8.90
CA THR A 220 3.44 2.11 -9.79
C THR A 220 2.01 1.63 -10.11
N PRO A 221 1.04 2.53 -10.33
CA PRO A 221 -0.32 2.12 -10.64
C PRO A 221 -0.41 1.49 -12.04
N ILE A 222 -0.91 0.25 -12.13
CA ILE A 222 -0.97 -0.55 -13.38
C ILE A 222 -1.76 0.10 -14.54
N GLY A 223 -2.54 1.15 -14.27
CA GLY A 223 -3.37 1.83 -15.26
C GLY A 223 -2.81 3.19 -15.70
N GLU A 224 -1.59 3.54 -15.32
CA GLU A 224 -0.98 4.84 -15.55
C GLU A 224 0.42 4.73 -16.17
N SER A 225 0.59 5.22 -17.41
CA SER A 225 1.87 5.12 -18.13
C SER A 225 3.06 5.72 -17.39
N ASN A 226 4.13 4.93 -17.21
CA ASN A 226 5.41 5.36 -16.65
C ASN A 226 6.22 6.19 -17.65
N ARG A 227 5.77 6.34 -18.91
CA ARG A 227 6.45 7.15 -19.94
C ARG A 227 5.75 8.49 -20.23
N PRO A 228 6.51 9.58 -20.52
CA PRO A 228 7.96 9.72 -20.38
C PRO A 228 8.40 10.37 -19.05
N GLN A 229 7.51 10.80 -18.15
CA GLN A 229 7.92 11.72 -17.07
C GLN A 229 7.11 11.69 -15.76
N GLY A 230 5.98 10.97 -15.66
CA GLY A 230 5.18 10.99 -14.43
C GLY A 230 5.76 10.10 -13.34
N LEU A 231 5.71 8.79 -13.56
CA LEU A 231 5.93 7.81 -12.50
C LEU A 231 7.39 7.43 -12.28
N GLN A 232 8.30 7.76 -13.19
CA GLN A 232 9.74 7.51 -13.02
C GLN A 232 10.34 8.16 -11.76
N LYS A 233 9.68 9.19 -11.23
CA LYS A 233 10.07 9.87 -10.00
C LYS A 233 9.70 9.09 -8.73
N VAL A 234 8.68 8.25 -8.81
CA VAL A 234 8.14 7.46 -7.68
C VAL A 234 8.38 5.95 -7.82
N GLU A 235 8.82 5.48 -8.99
CA GLU A 235 9.05 4.05 -9.23
C GLU A 235 10.26 3.53 -8.43
N TYR A 236 10.11 2.34 -7.86
CA TYR A 236 11.16 1.69 -7.10
C TYR A 236 12.14 1.03 -8.06
N LYS A 237 13.43 1.06 -7.72
CA LYS A 237 14.49 0.49 -8.55
C LYS A 237 15.24 -0.58 -7.78
N TYR A 238 15.27 -1.78 -8.35
CA TYR A 238 15.86 -2.96 -7.75
C TYR A 238 17.20 -3.29 -8.40
N VAL A 239 18.21 -3.50 -7.56
CA VAL A 239 19.47 -4.12 -7.93
C VAL A 239 19.65 -5.35 -7.04
N GLN A 240 20.01 -6.47 -7.65
CA GLN A 240 20.26 -7.73 -6.95
C GLN A 240 21.65 -8.23 -7.32
N GLU A 241 22.44 -8.55 -6.31
CA GLU A 241 23.79 -9.09 -6.47
C GLU A 241 23.87 -10.47 -5.83
N ALA A 242 24.16 -11.49 -6.64
CA ALA A 242 24.36 -12.84 -6.12
C ALA A 242 25.78 -13.02 -5.58
N LYS A 243 25.90 -13.65 -4.41
CA LYS A 243 27.17 -14.00 -3.78
C LYS A 243 27.16 -15.43 -3.26
N VAL A 244 28.35 -15.94 -2.95
CA VAL A 244 28.51 -17.25 -2.32
C VAL A 244 29.08 -17.04 -0.92
N ALA A 245 28.34 -17.45 0.10
CA ALA A 245 28.78 -17.40 1.50
C ALA A 245 28.56 -18.77 2.14
N GLY A 246 29.62 -19.36 2.71
CA GLY A 246 29.53 -20.68 3.35
C GLY A 246 29.04 -21.81 2.42
N GLY A 247 29.30 -21.72 1.11
CA GLY A 247 28.84 -22.69 0.11
C GLY A 247 27.37 -22.55 -0.29
N LYS A 248 26.65 -21.55 0.23
CA LYS A 248 25.27 -21.23 -0.15
C LYS A 248 25.24 -20.04 -1.11
N LYS A 249 24.28 -20.04 -2.04
CA LYS A 249 23.95 -18.88 -2.87
C LYS A 249 23.17 -17.89 -2.02
N CYS A 250 23.70 -16.70 -1.87
CA CYS A 250 23.16 -15.61 -1.07
C CYS A 250 23.04 -14.37 -1.95
N PHE A 251 22.40 -13.32 -1.45
CA PHE A 251 22.10 -12.12 -2.20
C PHE A 251 22.26 -10.87 -1.36
N ASP A 252 22.69 -9.80 -2.01
CA ASP A 252 22.49 -8.43 -1.55
C ASP A 252 21.48 -7.76 -2.47
N PHE A 253 20.58 -6.96 -1.89
CA PHE A 253 19.61 -6.19 -2.64
C PHE A 253 19.79 -4.71 -2.34
N THR A 254 19.61 -3.88 -3.35
CA THR A 254 19.42 -2.44 -3.21
C THR A 254 18.08 -2.10 -3.83
N VAL A 255 17.16 -1.60 -3.01
CA VAL A 255 15.90 -1.03 -3.47
C VAL A 255 15.99 0.48 -3.26
N SER A 256 15.99 1.22 -4.35
CA SER A 256 16.21 2.66 -4.37
C SER A 256 14.98 3.40 -4.87
N ASN A 257 14.95 4.71 -4.60
CA ASN A 257 13.87 5.60 -5.01
C ASN A 257 12.51 5.26 -4.36
N ILE A 258 12.54 4.83 -3.09
CA ILE A 258 11.33 4.54 -2.30
C ILE A 258 10.77 5.87 -1.81
N PRO A 259 9.60 6.34 -2.28
CA PRO A 259 9.02 7.59 -1.84
C PRO A 259 8.64 7.56 -0.37
N VAL A 260 8.85 8.68 0.32
CA VAL A 260 8.47 8.87 1.72
C VAL A 260 7.78 10.22 1.89
N LEU A 261 6.84 10.29 2.82
CA LEU A 261 6.22 11.55 3.23
C LEU A 261 6.80 12.01 4.57
N ASN A 262 7.48 13.15 4.57
CA ASN A 262 7.89 13.84 5.79
C ASN A 262 6.67 14.62 6.35
N GLY A 263 6.14 14.19 7.50
CA GLY A 263 5.02 14.87 8.17
C GLY A 263 4.03 13.96 8.89
N GLY A 264 4.07 12.64 8.65
CA GLY A 264 3.22 11.63 9.31
C GLY A 264 3.90 10.88 10.46
N SER A 265 3.26 9.80 10.93
CA SER A 265 3.70 8.92 12.03
C SER A 265 4.92 8.04 11.70
N GLY A 266 5.44 8.12 10.47
CA GLY A 266 6.59 7.34 9.98
C GLY A 266 6.26 6.63 8.67
N ASN A 267 7.30 6.13 8.00
CA ASN A 267 7.16 5.37 6.75
C ASN A 267 7.43 3.90 7.04
N LEU A 268 6.39 3.06 7.02
CA LEU A 268 6.52 1.63 7.28
C LEU A 268 6.92 0.92 5.99
N ILE A 269 8.17 0.51 5.90
CA ILE A 269 8.67 -0.26 4.77
C ILE A 269 8.45 -1.74 5.05
N ALA A 270 7.65 -2.40 4.22
CA ALA A 270 7.41 -3.83 4.25
C ALA A 270 8.25 -4.55 3.19
N PHE A 271 8.79 -5.71 3.56
CA PHE A 271 9.57 -6.59 2.69
C PHE A 271 8.86 -7.93 2.60
N TYR A 272 8.52 -8.35 1.39
CA TYR A 272 7.87 -9.62 1.09
C TYR A 272 8.87 -10.48 0.33
N LEU A 273 9.43 -11.48 1.01
CA LEU A 273 10.45 -12.35 0.47
C LEU A 273 9.84 -13.71 0.16
N ILE A 274 10.07 -14.17 -1.07
CA ILE A 274 9.57 -15.46 -1.55
C ILE A 274 10.74 -16.41 -1.73
N GLU A 275 10.60 -17.59 -1.12
CA GLU A 275 11.52 -18.72 -1.29
C GLU A 275 10.77 -19.91 -1.89
N MET A 276 11.47 -20.74 -2.67
CA MET A 276 10.99 -22.06 -3.08
C MET A 276 11.66 -23.12 -2.22
N ASP A 277 10.88 -24.04 -1.66
CA ASP A 277 11.40 -25.23 -1.01
C ASP A 277 11.84 -26.33 -2.00
N GLY A 278 12.39 -27.41 -1.49
CA GLY A 278 12.85 -28.55 -2.29
C GLY A 278 11.73 -29.32 -3.02
N LEU A 279 10.47 -29.01 -2.75
CA LEU A 279 9.28 -29.59 -3.40
C LEU A 279 8.63 -28.59 -4.40
N ASN A 280 9.31 -27.48 -4.71
CA ASN A 280 8.77 -26.35 -5.48
C ASN A 280 7.52 -25.73 -4.87
N LYS A 281 7.31 -25.84 -3.55
CA LYS A 281 6.33 -25.03 -2.85
C LYS A 281 6.93 -23.66 -2.56
N ALA A 282 6.22 -22.61 -2.95
CA ALA A 282 6.62 -21.26 -2.61
C ALA A 282 6.27 -20.95 -1.14
N LEU A 283 7.08 -20.13 -0.49
CA LEU A 283 6.94 -19.71 0.91
C LEU A 283 7.10 -18.19 0.98
N LEU A 284 6.14 -17.53 1.62
CA LEU A 284 6.13 -16.08 1.82
C LEU A 284 6.61 -15.74 3.23
N TYR A 285 7.49 -14.76 3.31
CA TYR A 285 7.96 -14.18 4.56
C TYR A 285 7.88 -12.66 4.51
N THR A 286 7.54 -12.07 5.66
CA THR A 286 7.40 -10.62 5.77
C THR A 286 8.33 -10.06 6.83
N ALA A 287 8.96 -8.93 6.53
CA ALA A 287 9.70 -8.11 7.49
C ALA A 287 9.23 -6.66 7.39
N PHE A 288 9.53 -5.88 8.42
CA PHE A 288 9.17 -4.47 8.51
C PHE A 288 10.33 -3.63 9.00
N GLU A 289 10.39 -2.41 8.51
CA GLU A 289 11.26 -1.35 9.00
C GLU A 289 10.44 -0.05 9.10
N LEU A 290 10.36 0.54 10.30
CA LEU A 290 9.65 1.79 10.52
C LEU A 290 10.63 2.96 10.46
N LEU A 291 10.57 3.73 9.38
CA LEU A 291 11.43 4.89 9.18
C LEU A 291 10.82 6.13 9.84
N GLY A 292 11.51 6.67 10.84
CA GLY A 292 11.09 7.88 11.53
C GLY A 292 11.18 9.16 10.66
N PRO A 293 10.71 10.30 11.18
CA PRO A 293 10.80 11.59 10.49
C PRO A 293 12.23 11.97 10.10
N GLY A 294 12.41 12.65 8.96
CA GLY A 294 13.73 13.08 8.47
C GLY A 294 14.58 11.93 7.93
N SER A 295 13.94 10.83 7.51
CA SER A 295 14.61 9.70 6.85
C SER A 295 14.95 9.98 5.38
N ALA A 296 14.30 10.98 4.77
CA ALA A 296 14.53 11.41 3.40
C ALA A 296 16.02 11.57 3.04
N GLY A 297 16.39 11.10 1.86
CA GLY A 297 17.75 11.17 1.31
C GLY A 297 18.76 10.18 1.95
N LYS A 298 18.33 9.36 2.91
CA LYS A 298 19.19 8.37 3.56
C LYS A 298 19.12 7.01 2.88
N THR A 299 20.17 6.23 3.11
CA THR A 299 20.23 4.80 2.78
C THR A 299 20.21 4.01 4.07
N PHE A 300 19.26 3.10 4.20
CA PHE A 300 19.11 2.21 5.35
C PHE A 300 19.67 0.85 5.01
N VAL A 301 20.64 0.38 5.80
CA VAL A 301 21.25 -0.94 5.59
C VAL A 301 20.62 -1.90 6.57
N LEU A 302 19.94 -2.90 6.05
CA LEU A 302 19.29 -3.95 6.82
C LEU A 302 20.13 -5.22 6.72
N GLU A 303 20.55 -5.75 7.86
CA GLU A 303 21.18 -7.07 7.90
C GLU A 303 20.15 -8.16 8.15
N PHE A 304 19.92 -8.99 7.14
CA PHE A 304 19.02 -10.13 7.27
C PHE A 304 19.75 -11.26 8.01
N GLY A 305 19.35 -11.49 9.26
CA GLY A 305 19.87 -12.58 10.09
C GLY A 305 18.91 -13.75 10.20
N PRO A 306 19.41 -14.97 10.50
CA PRO A 306 18.55 -16.08 10.89
C PRO A 306 17.83 -15.74 12.20
N SER A 307 16.50 -15.73 12.18
CA SER A 307 15.68 -15.66 13.41
C SER A 307 15.45 -17.07 13.97
N PRO A 308 15.38 -17.23 15.31
CA PRO A 308 14.94 -18.47 15.94
C PRO A 308 13.57 -18.98 15.45
N GLU A 309 12.73 -18.07 14.93
CA GLU A 309 11.38 -18.36 14.44
C GLU A 309 11.27 -18.38 12.90
N GLY A 310 12.39 -18.33 12.17
CA GLY A 310 12.39 -18.26 10.70
C GLY A 310 11.81 -16.96 10.13
N ARG A 311 11.64 -15.92 10.97
CA ARG A 311 11.15 -14.59 10.57
C ARG A 311 12.30 -13.67 10.19
N PHE A 312 12.15 -12.91 9.12
CA PHE A 312 13.14 -11.90 8.75
C PHE A 312 13.04 -10.72 9.71
N THR A 313 14.13 -10.42 10.43
CA THR A 313 14.24 -9.21 11.24
C THR A 313 15.23 -8.27 10.57
N ALA A 314 14.76 -7.09 10.17
CA ALA A 314 15.63 -5.93 9.99
C ALA A 314 16.33 -5.66 11.32
N LYS A 315 17.65 -5.47 11.30
CA LYS A 315 18.47 -5.12 12.47
C LYS A 315 18.93 -3.68 12.39
#